data_AF-O96106-F1
#
_entry.id   AF-O96106-F1
#
_cell.length_a   1.000
_cell.length_b   1.000
_cell.length_c   1.000
_cell.angle_alpha   90.00
_cell.angle_beta   90.00
_cell.angle_gamma   90.00
#
_symmetry.space_group_name_H-M   'P 1'
#
loop_
_entity.id
_entity.type
_entity.pdbx_description
1 polymer ?
#
loop_
_entity_poly.entity_id
_entity_poly.type
_entity_poly.pdbx_seq_one_letter_code
_entity_poly.pdbx_strand_id
1 'polypeptide(L)'
;FGLGNFNGAFNWDNKVSGVQVLLAKLTSKQVYKDKVQSYVDYLISSQKKTPKGLVYIDQWGTLRHAANSALIALQGSRPGYQCCYLSRVCQEADRL
;
A
#
# COMPACT_ATOMS: atom_id res chain seq x y z
N PHE A 1 21.63 -0.25 -1.00
CA PHE A 1 20.53 -1.21 -0.73
C PHE A 1 19.49 -1.11 -1.84
N GLY A 2 19.56 -2.03 -2.81
CA GLY A 2 18.80 -2.02 -4.05
C GLY A 2 17.31 -2.33 -3.86
N LEU A 3 16.56 -1.37 -3.36
CA LEU A 3 15.09 -1.41 -3.24
C LEU A 3 14.37 -0.99 -4.54
N GLY A 4 15.09 -0.93 -5.67
CA GLY A 4 14.67 -0.21 -6.86
C GLY A 4 13.68 -0.94 -7.79
N ASN A 5 13.52 -2.27 -7.66
CA ASN A 5 12.87 -3.07 -8.72
C ASN A 5 11.74 -3.98 -8.24
N PHE A 6 11.36 -3.90 -6.97
CA PHE A 6 10.17 -4.55 -6.48
C PHE A 6 9.08 -3.49 -6.44
N ASN A 7 7.97 -3.70 -7.14
CA ASN A 7 6.80 -2.80 -7.21
C ASN A 7 6.09 -2.61 -5.85
N GLY A 8 6.85 -2.21 -4.83
CA GLY A 8 6.44 -2.01 -3.45
C GLY A 8 5.63 -3.14 -2.82
N ALA A 9 5.74 -4.39 -3.27
CA ALA A 9 4.91 -5.45 -2.73
C ALA A 9 5.17 -5.65 -1.21
N PHE A 10 4.09 -5.82 -0.44
CA PHE A 10 4.15 -6.18 0.97
C PHE A 10 3.44 -7.51 1.19
N ASN A 11 4.21 -8.60 1.26
CA ASN A 11 3.71 -9.94 1.50
C ASN A 11 4.73 -10.74 2.34
N TRP A 12 4.58 -12.05 2.41
CA TRP A 12 5.46 -12.88 3.22
C TRP A 12 6.90 -12.93 2.66
N ASP A 13 7.05 -12.89 1.34
CA ASP A 13 8.32 -12.94 0.61
C ASP A 13 8.96 -11.55 0.41
N ASN A 14 8.13 -10.52 0.23
CA ASN A 14 8.56 -9.16 -0.06
C ASN A 14 8.20 -8.19 1.07
N LYS A 15 9.22 -7.51 1.61
CA LYS A 15 9.11 -6.57 2.74
C LYS A 15 9.45 -5.12 2.36
N VAL A 16 9.68 -4.82 1.09
CA VAL A 16 10.25 -3.53 0.64
C VAL A 16 9.45 -2.33 1.15
N SER A 17 8.12 -2.34 0.97
CA SER A 17 7.28 -1.22 1.41
C SER A 17 7.17 -1.10 2.94
N GLY A 18 7.21 -2.23 3.66
CA GLY A 18 7.23 -2.21 5.12
C GLY A 18 8.51 -1.57 5.67
N VAL A 19 9.65 -1.88 5.06
CA VAL A 19 10.94 -1.28 5.41
C VAL A 19 10.97 0.21 5.05
N GLN A 20 10.42 0.60 3.90
CA GLN A 20 10.34 2.01 3.50
C GLN A 20 9.49 2.84 4.46
N VAL A 21 8.35 2.32 4.91
CA VAL A 21 7.52 2.95 5.95
C VAL A 21 8.29 3.08 7.26
N LEU A 22 8.97 2.03 7.70
CA LEU A 22 9.75 2.05 8.95
C LEU A 22 10.89 3.06 8.88
N LEU A 23 11.64 3.08 7.77
CA LEU A 23 12.71 4.06 7.54
C LEU A 23 12.17 5.49 7.45
N ALA A 24 11.00 5.69 6.84
CA ALA A 24 10.34 6.99 6.80
C ALA A 24 9.98 7.49 8.21
N LYS A 25 9.53 6.60 9.11
CA LYS A 25 9.24 6.93 10.52
C LYS A 25 10.50 7.20 11.34
N LEU A 26 11.53 6.35 11.19
CA LEU A 26 12.75 6.45 12.00
C LEU A 26 13.66 7.61 11.58
N THR A 27 13.84 7.81 10.27
CA THR A 27 14.83 8.77 9.75
C THR A 27 14.21 10.10 9.34
N SER A 28 12.87 10.16 9.19
CA SER A 28 12.14 11.32 8.66
C SER A 28 12.62 11.86 7.29
N LYS A 29 13.51 11.14 6.60
CA LYS A 29 14.06 11.54 5.31
C LYS A 29 12.96 11.55 4.24
N GLN A 30 12.92 12.62 3.47
CA GLN A 30 11.90 12.83 2.45
C GLN A 30 11.90 11.73 1.38
N VAL A 31 13.08 11.24 0.99
CA VAL A 31 13.25 10.14 0.02
C VAL A 31 12.40 8.91 0.35
N TYR A 32 12.30 8.53 1.64
CA TYR A 32 11.48 7.37 2.02
C TYR A 32 9.99 7.70 2.02
N LYS A 33 9.61 8.92 2.39
CA LYS A 33 8.22 9.38 2.32
C LYS A 33 7.73 9.39 0.87
N ASP A 34 8.55 9.90 -0.05
CA ASP A 34 8.24 9.95 -1.47
C ASP A 34 8.10 8.55 -2.07
N LYS A 35 8.94 7.59 -1.65
CA LYS A 35 8.83 6.19 -2.09
C LYS A 35 7.54 5.53 -1.62
N VAL A 36 7.15 5.77 -0.37
CA VAL A 36 5.89 5.23 0.16
C VAL A 36 4.69 5.89 -0.51
N GLN A 37 4.73 7.21 -0.76
CA GLN A 37 3.69 7.91 -1.52
C GLN A 37 3.54 7.35 -2.94
N SER A 38 4.66 7.20 -3.66
CA SER A 38 4.66 6.63 -5.00
C SER A 38 4.07 5.21 -5.02
N TYR A 39 4.32 4.40 -3.99
CA TYR A 39 3.69 3.08 -3.88
C TYR A 39 2.18 3.16 -3.65
N VAL A 40 1.71 4.04 -2.78
CA VAL A 40 0.27 4.24 -2.56
C VAL A 40 -0.41 4.79 -3.81
N ASP A 41 0.21 5.73 -4.50
CA ASP A 41 -0.30 6.28 -5.75
C ASP A 41 -0.38 5.20 -6.84
N TYR A 42 0.60 4.28 -6.90
CA TYR A 42 0.55 3.11 -7.78
C TYR A 42 -0.63 2.20 -7.42
N LEU A 43 -0.87 1.92 -6.14
CA LEU A 43 -2.01 1.11 -5.69
C LEU A 43 -3.36 1.74 -6.03
N ILE A 44 -3.44 3.08 -6.02
CA ILE A 44 -4.66 3.81 -6.33
C ILE A 44 -4.89 3.93 -7.83
N SER A 45 -3.88 4.27 -8.59
CA SER A 45 -4.03 4.64 -10.01
C SER A 45 -3.87 3.47 -10.97
N SER A 46 -2.88 2.60 -10.70
CA SER A 46 -2.31 1.72 -11.72
C SER A 46 -2.53 0.25 -11.42
N GLN A 47 -2.64 -0.11 -10.14
CA GLN A 47 -2.82 -1.50 -9.75
C GLN A 47 -4.21 -2.01 -10.17
N LYS A 48 -4.27 -3.27 -10.60
CA LYS A 48 -5.52 -3.93 -11.00
C LYS A 48 -6.48 -3.97 -9.82
N LYS A 49 -7.73 -3.57 -10.08
CA LYS A 49 -8.82 -3.61 -9.10
C LYS A 49 -9.99 -4.41 -9.62
N THR A 50 -10.77 -4.96 -8.69
CA THR A 50 -12.08 -5.50 -9.01
C THR A 50 -13.04 -4.37 -9.40
N PRO A 51 -14.17 -4.67 -10.08
CA PRO A 51 -15.18 -3.66 -10.40
C PRO A 51 -15.71 -2.89 -9.17
N LYS A 52 -15.60 -3.47 -7.98
CA LYS A 52 -15.97 -2.84 -6.70
C LYS A 52 -14.84 -2.05 -6.03
N GLY A 53 -13.64 -2.03 -6.62
CA GLY A 53 -12.50 -1.22 -6.15
C GLY A 53 -11.51 -1.96 -5.25
N LEU A 54 -11.68 -3.27 -5.02
CA LEU A 54 -10.73 -4.07 -4.26
C LEU A 54 -9.42 -4.23 -5.04
N VAL A 55 -8.28 -3.98 -4.39
CA VAL A 55 -6.95 -4.22 -4.98
C VAL A 55 -6.76 -5.72 -5.23
N TYR A 56 -6.58 -6.10 -6.50
CA TYR A 56 -6.41 -7.49 -6.93
C TYR A 56 -4.96 -7.73 -7.36
N ILE A 57 -4.15 -8.24 -6.43
CA ILE A 57 -2.74 -8.56 -6.69
C ILE A 57 -2.58 -10.02 -7.15
N ASP A 58 -3.21 -10.95 -6.45
CA ASP A 58 -3.14 -12.38 -6.74
C ASP A 58 -4.44 -13.08 -6.31
N GLN A 59 -4.74 -14.22 -6.93
CA GLN A 59 -5.86 -15.10 -6.57
C GLN A 59 -5.64 -15.77 -5.20
N TRP A 60 -4.38 -16.07 -4.85
CA TRP A 60 -4.05 -16.72 -3.60
C TRP A 60 -3.93 -15.71 -2.45
N GLY A 61 -5.02 -15.55 -1.73
CA GLY A 61 -5.08 -14.62 -0.59
C GLY A 61 -5.23 -13.17 -1.04
N THR A 62 -6.14 -12.91 -1.99
CA THR A 62 -6.47 -11.56 -2.48
C THR A 62 -6.78 -10.60 -1.33
N LEU A 63 -7.59 -11.04 -0.35
CA LEU A 63 -7.91 -10.22 0.84
C LEU A 63 -6.66 -9.88 1.67
N ARG A 64 -5.74 -10.84 1.86
CA ARG A 64 -4.48 -10.60 2.59
C ARG A 64 -3.65 -9.55 1.87
N HIS A 65 -3.58 -9.60 0.55
CA HIS A 65 -2.84 -8.60 -0.23
C HIS A 65 -3.52 -7.23 -0.15
N ALA A 66 -4.84 -7.15 -0.24
CA ALA A 66 -5.59 -5.91 -0.08
C ALA A 66 -5.41 -5.30 1.32
N ALA A 67 -5.51 -6.11 2.38
CA ALA A 67 -5.30 -5.68 3.76
C ALA A 67 -3.86 -5.20 4.01
N ASN A 68 -2.87 -5.90 3.47
CA ASN A 68 -1.47 -5.50 3.55
C ASN A 68 -1.21 -4.16 2.86
N SER A 69 -1.77 -3.95 1.65
CA SER A 69 -1.68 -2.68 0.93
C SER A 69 -2.37 -1.55 1.70
N ALA A 70 -3.53 -1.80 2.31
CA ALA A 70 -4.23 -0.85 3.16
C ALA A 70 -3.42 -0.47 4.41
N LEU A 71 -2.76 -1.43 5.05
CA LEU A 71 -1.89 -1.18 6.20
C LEU A 71 -0.69 -0.29 5.84
N ILE A 72 -0.05 -0.53 4.69
CA ILE A 72 1.07 0.30 4.22
C ILE A 72 0.59 1.71 3.89
N ALA A 73 -0.55 1.85 3.19
CA ALA A 73 -1.14 3.14 2.93
C ALA A 73 -1.46 3.88 4.24
N LEU A 74 -2.01 3.18 5.23
CA LEU A 74 -2.33 3.74 6.55
C LEU A 74 -1.07 4.29 7.26
N GLN A 75 0.06 3.61 7.14
CA GLN A 75 1.28 4.03 7.82
C GLN A 75 2.11 5.05 7.02
N GLY A 76 1.82 5.15 5.72
CA GLY A 76 2.65 5.84 4.74
C GLY A 76 2.05 7.12 4.16
N SER A 77 0.72 7.24 4.15
CA SER A 77 0.04 8.36 3.52
C SER A 77 -0.06 9.58 4.42
N ARG A 78 -0.05 10.75 3.77
CA ARG A 78 -0.49 12.00 4.39
C ARG A 78 -1.95 11.90 4.82
N PRO A 79 -2.38 12.60 5.89
CA PRO A 79 -3.74 12.53 6.44
C PRO A 79 -4.87 12.69 5.41
N GLY A 80 -4.67 13.52 4.38
CA GLY A 80 -5.67 13.75 3.33
C GLY A 80 -5.84 12.58 2.34
N TYR A 81 -4.76 11.92 1.93
CA TYR A 81 -4.80 10.78 1.00
C TYR A 81 -5.26 9.49 1.70
N GLN A 82 -4.92 9.38 2.99
CA GLN A 82 -5.38 8.33 3.88
C GLN A 82 -6.90 8.19 3.83
N CYS A 83 -7.64 9.29 4.01
CA CYS A 83 -9.10 9.30 4.09
C CYS A 83 -9.76 8.74 2.81
N CYS A 84 -9.28 9.14 1.63
CA CYS A 84 -9.85 8.73 0.34
C CYS A 84 -9.55 7.26 -0.02
N TYR A 85 -8.42 6.71 0.44
CA TYR A 85 -8.08 5.31 0.19
C TYR A 85 -8.70 4.38 1.22
N LEU A 86 -8.62 4.73 2.52
CA LEU A 86 -9.21 3.91 3.58
C LEU A 86 -10.72 3.81 3.47
N SER A 87 -11.43 4.91 3.16
CA SER A 87 -12.89 4.87 3.00
C SER A 87 -13.32 3.83 1.97
N ARG A 88 -12.62 3.72 0.83
CA ARG A 88 -12.92 2.71 -0.19
C ARG A 88 -12.58 1.29 0.25
N VAL A 89 -11.46 1.10 0.95
CA VAL A 89 -11.06 -0.24 1.42
C VAL A 89 -11.98 -0.72 2.55
N CYS A 90 -12.29 0.14 3.52
CA CYS A 90 -13.21 -0.17 4.62
C CYS A 90 -14.62 -0.48 4.09
N GLN A 91 -15.13 0.30 3.14
CA GLN A 91 -16.46 0.09 2.58
C GLN A 91 -16.63 -1.23 1.82
N GLU A 92 -15.54 -1.79 1.29
CA GLU A 92 -15.54 -3.11 0.67
C GLU A 92 -15.29 -4.23 1.70
N ALA A 93 -14.51 -3.97 2.75
CA ALA A 93 -14.32 -4.90 3.86
C ALA A 93 -15.62 -5.14 4.66
N ASP A 94 -16.43 -4.11 4.87
CA ASP A 94 -17.73 -4.20 5.56
C ASP A 94 -18.84 -4.83 4.71
N ARG A 95 -18.60 -5.08 3.41
CA ARG A 95 -19.55 -5.69 2.46
C ARG A 95 -19.37 -7.19 2.26
N LEU A 96 -18.42 -7.81 2.96
CA LEU A 96 -18.16 -9.25 2.97
C LEU A 96 -18.73 -9.87 4.25
#